data_AF-A0A8G1VX98-F1
#
_entry.id   AF-A0A8G1VX98-F1
#
_cell.length_a   1.000
_cell.length_b   1.000
_cell.length_c   1.000
_cell.angle_alpha   90.00
_cell.angle_beta   90.00
_cell.angle_gamma   90.00
#
_symmetry.space_group_name_H-M   'P 1'
#
loop_
_entity.id
_entity.type
_entity.pdbx_description
1 polymer ?
#
loop_
_entity_poly.entity_id
_entity_poly.type
_entity_poly.pdbx_seq_one_letter_code
_entity_poly.pdbx_strand_id
1 'polypeptide(L)'
;LGCRLPGGVRSPKELWELLVAEGSGQGDVPPSRFNIDRFYHPNGSERPGSLDKRGGYFLKENIRDFENSFFGINNLEATYMDPQQRKLLEVMYEAFESAGVPFEKVSGANIGTYVGSFAMDFWTMQARDSEYFHRLSATGMGTTILANRIS
;
A
#
# COMPACT_ATOMS: atom_id res chain seq x y z
N LEU A 1 15.55 -4.00 7.04
CA LEU A 1 14.65 -4.26 5.88
C LEU A 1 13.26 -4.52 6.43
N GLY A 2 12.24 -3.89 5.86
CA GLY A 2 10.83 -4.19 6.15
C GLY A 2 10.11 -4.49 4.83
N CYS A 3 9.03 -5.26 4.87
CA CYS A 3 8.21 -5.52 3.67
C CYS A 3 6.76 -5.88 4.02
N ARG A 4 5.86 -5.61 3.07
CA ARG A 4 4.51 -6.15 3.00
C ARG A 4 4.31 -6.77 1.64
N LEU A 5 4.03 -8.07 1.61
CA LEU A 5 3.97 -8.84 0.37
C LEU A 5 2.77 -9.81 0.38
N PRO A 6 2.35 -10.28 -0.82
CA PRO A 6 1.34 -11.32 -0.96
C PRO A 6 1.69 -12.61 -0.18
N GLY A 7 0.71 -13.50 0.00
CA GLY A 7 0.89 -14.72 0.79
C GLY A 7 0.76 -14.51 2.31
N GLY A 8 0.67 -13.26 2.76
CA GLY A 8 0.64 -12.92 4.19
C GLY A 8 2.01 -12.59 4.76
N VAL A 9 2.99 -12.31 3.90
CA VAL A 9 4.35 -11.97 4.28
C VAL A 9 4.41 -10.51 4.77
N ARG A 10 4.83 -10.33 6.00
CA ARG A 10 4.93 -9.05 6.73
C ARG A 10 6.36 -8.74 7.17
N SER A 11 7.31 -9.63 6.91
CA SER A 11 8.71 -9.44 7.25
C SER A 11 9.66 -10.15 6.28
N PRO A 12 10.95 -9.76 6.23
CA PRO A 12 11.96 -10.46 5.44
C PRO A 12 12.13 -11.93 5.82
N LYS A 13 11.93 -12.26 7.10
CA LYS A 13 11.98 -13.65 7.59
C LYS A 13 10.86 -14.48 6.99
N GLU A 14 9.63 -13.96 7.00
CA GLU A 14 8.47 -14.63 6.42
C GLU A 14 8.59 -14.74 4.89
N LEU A 15 9.21 -13.75 4.24
CA LEU A 15 9.54 -13.84 2.81
C LEU A 15 10.50 -15.01 2.56
N TRP A 16 11.56 -15.13 3.36
CA TRP A 16 12.51 -16.22 3.25
C TRP A 16 11.85 -17.59 3.46
N GLU A 17 11.01 -17.72 4.48
CA GLU A 17 10.25 -18.94 4.74
C GLU A 17 9.34 -19.33 3.57
N LEU A 18 8.64 -18.36 2.97
CA LEU A 18 7.80 -18.59 1.78
C LEU A 18 8.64 -19.08 0.60
N LEU A 19 9.80 -18.47 0.35
CA LEU A 19 10.69 -18.83 -0.77
C LEU A 19 11.28 -20.23 -0.59
N VAL A 20 11.76 -20.57 0.61
CA VAL A 20 12.31 -21.90 0.91
C VAL A 20 11.25 -22.99 0.80
N ALA A 21 10.00 -22.67 1.14
CA ALA A 21 8.87 -23.58 0.97
C ALA A 21 8.34 -23.64 -0.48
N GLU A 22 8.96 -22.92 -1.43
CA GLU A 22 8.48 -22.77 -2.81
C GLU A 22 7.00 -22.31 -2.90
N GLY A 23 6.58 -21.51 -1.92
CA GLY A 23 5.20 -21.06 -1.77
C GLY A 23 4.82 -19.93 -2.73
N SER A 24 3.53 -19.88 -3.09
CA SER A 24 2.95 -18.78 -3.87
C SER A 24 2.01 -17.93 -3.02
N GLY A 25 2.11 -16.61 -3.19
CA GLY A 25 1.19 -15.64 -2.59
C GLY A 25 -0.07 -15.36 -3.41
N GLN A 26 -0.31 -16.13 -4.48
CA GLN A 26 -1.48 -15.96 -5.35
C GLN A 26 -2.77 -16.29 -4.61
N GLY A 27 -3.82 -15.52 -4.88
CA GLY A 27 -5.16 -15.79 -4.36
C GLY A 27 -6.23 -15.06 -5.15
N ASP A 28 -7.49 -15.29 -4.79
CA ASP A 28 -8.62 -14.60 -5.38
C ASP A 28 -8.62 -13.10 -5.03
N VAL A 29 -9.29 -12.30 -5.86
CA VAL A 29 -9.53 -10.88 -5.53
C VAL A 29 -10.32 -10.82 -4.22
N PRO A 30 -9.80 -10.15 -3.17
CA PRO A 30 -10.54 -10.02 -1.92
C PRO A 30 -11.86 -9.27 -2.15
N PRO A 31 -13.00 -9.70 -1.54
CA PRO A 31 -14.29 -9.04 -1.71
C PRO A 31 -14.29 -7.56 -1.30
N SER A 32 -13.36 -7.16 -0.42
CA SER A 32 -13.16 -5.77 0.01
C SER A 32 -12.53 -4.87 -1.05
N ARG A 33 -11.96 -5.43 -2.13
CA ARG A 33 -11.36 -4.64 -3.24
C ARG A 33 -12.43 -4.26 -4.25
N PHE A 34 -13.06 -5.25 -4.87
CA PHE A 34 -14.18 -5.09 -5.79
C PHE A 34 -14.86 -6.43 -6.04
N ASN A 35 -16.09 -6.39 -6.57
CA ASN A 35 -16.81 -7.60 -6.96
C ASN A 35 -16.25 -8.15 -8.29
N ILE A 36 -15.35 -9.13 -8.21
CA ILE A 36 -14.71 -9.75 -9.38
C ILE A 36 -15.70 -10.41 -10.35
N ASP A 37 -16.84 -10.92 -9.87
CA ASP A 37 -17.86 -11.54 -10.76
C ASP A 37 -18.47 -10.54 -11.73
N ARG A 38 -18.43 -9.23 -11.43
CA ARG A 38 -18.90 -8.17 -12.33
C ARG A 38 -17.92 -7.83 -13.45
N PHE A 39 -16.64 -8.19 -13.29
CA PHE A 39 -15.57 -7.89 -14.24
C PHE A 39 -15.05 -9.13 -14.96
N TYR A 40 -15.29 -10.33 -14.41
CA TYR A 40 -14.81 -11.57 -15.01
C TYR A 40 -15.57 -11.92 -16.29
N HIS A 41 -14.82 -12.27 -17.33
CA HIS A 41 -15.34 -12.87 -18.55
C HIS A 41 -14.33 -13.91 -19.07
N PRO A 42 -14.76 -15.11 -19.54
CA PRO A 42 -13.84 -16.13 -20.04
C PRO A 42 -12.87 -15.65 -21.13
N ASN A 43 -13.33 -14.74 -22.02
CA ASN A 43 -12.53 -14.08 -23.05
C ASN A 43 -12.25 -12.61 -22.71
N GLY A 44 -11.98 -12.31 -21.42
CA GLY A 44 -11.85 -10.94 -20.93
C GLY A 44 -10.74 -10.13 -21.62
N SER A 45 -9.67 -10.79 -22.09
CA SER A 45 -8.57 -10.17 -22.83
C SER A 45 -8.98 -9.50 -24.14
N GLU A 46 -10.10 -9.95 -24.74
CA GLU A 46 -10.64 -9.42 -26.00
C GLU A 46 -11.77 -8.40 -25.77
N ARG A 47 -12.13 -8.14 -24.50
CA ARG A 47 -13.28 -7.31 -24.13
C ARG A 47 -12.85 -6.17 -23.20
N PRO A 48 -12.85 -4.91 -23.69
CA PRO A 48 -12.54 -3.75 -22.86
C PRO A 48 -13.34 -3.72 -21.56
N GLY A 49 -12.65 -3.46 -20.44
CA GLY A 49 -13.24 -3.39 -19.10
C GLY A 49 -13.51 -4.75 -18.43
N SER A 50 -13.11 -5.87 -19.05
CA SER A 50 -13.24 -7.22 -18.47
C SER A 50 -11.87 -7.79 -18.06
N LEU A 51 -11.91 -8.79 -17.18
CA LEU A 51 -10.76 -9.56 -16.70
C LEU A 51 -10.97 -11.03 -17.06
N ASP A 52 -9.92 -11.71 -17.51
CA ASP A 52 -9.93 -13.17 -17.77
C ASP A 52 -9.40 -13.97 -16.55
N LYS A 53 -8.93 -13.28 -15.50
CA LYS A 53 -8.47 -13.86 -14.23
C LYS A 53 -9.38 -13.44 -13.08
N ARG A 54 -9.57 -14.35 -12.13
CA ARG A 54 -10.37 -14.14 -10.90
C ARG A 54 -9.53 -13.74 -9.68
N GLY A 55 -8.21 -13.67 -9.85
CA GLY A 55 -7.27 -13.50 -8.77
C GLY A 55 -5.96 -12.92 -9.23
N GLY A 56 -5.05 -12.76 -8.28
CA GLY A 56 -3.76 -12.13 -8.44
C GLY A 56 -3.02 -12.17 -7.12
N TYR A 57 -2.29 -11.10 -6.84
CA TYR A 57 -1.43 -11.00 -5.67
C TYR A 57 -1.87 -9.83 -4.82
N PHE A 58 -2.33 -10.11 -3.61
CA PHE A 58 -2.90 -9.12 -2.70
C PHE A 58 -2.27 -9.24 -1.33
N LEU A 59 -2.12 -8.11 -0.65
CA LEU A 59 -1.85 -8.11 0.78
C LEU A 59 -3.05 -8.75 1.49
N LYS A 60 -2.78 -9.67 2.41
CA LYS A 60 -3.83 -10.33 3.21
C LYS A 60 -4.40 -9.41 4.29
N GLU A 61 -3.61 -8.46 4.78
CA GLU A 61 -4.06 -7.46 5.75
C GLU A 61 -5.04 -6.47 5.10
N ASN A 62 -5.87 -5.84 5.93
CA ASN A 62 -6.69 -4.73 5.48
C ASN A 62 -5.80 -3.51 5.22
N ILE A 63 -5.68 -3.13 3.95
CA ILE A 63 -4.87 -1.99 3.51
C ILE A 63 -5.34 -0.64 4.09
N ARG A 64 -6.54 -0.59 4.69
CA ARG A 64 -7.07 0.61 5.35
C ARG A 64 -6.57 0.76 6.78
N ASP A 65 -6.13 -0.33 7.42
CA ASP A 65 -5.66 -0.29 8.80
C ASP A 65 -4.32 0.46 8.84
N PHE A 66 -4.23 1.44 9.75
CA PHE A 66 -3.08 2.30 9.92
C PHE A 66 -3.11 2.94 11.31
N GLU A 67 -2.03 2.77 12.08
CA GLU A 67 -1.91 3.38 13.41
C GLU A 67 -1.49 4.85 13.29
N ASN A 68 -2.45 5.70 12.92
CA ASN A 68 -2.19 7.09 12.58
C ASN A 68 -1.67 7.91 13.77
N SER A 69 -2.06 7.56 15.00
CA SER A 69 -1.64 8.29 16.20
C SER A 69 -0.14 8.17 16.46
N PHE A 70 0.45 6.99 16.18
CA PHE A 70 1.89 6.74 16.27
C PHE A 70 2.69 7.67 15.34
N PHE A 71 2.17 7.95 14.15
CA PHE A 71 2.79 8.85 13.17
C PHE A 71 2.37 10.33 13.33
N GLY A 72 1.64 10.69 14.39
CA GLY A 72 1.17 12.06 14.61
C GLY A 72 0.16 12.55 13.57
N ILE A 73 -0.52 11.64 12.87
CA ILE A 73 -1.49 11.94 11.82
C ILE A 73 -2.90 11.85 12.42
N ASN A 74 -3.74 12.85 12.17
CA ASN A 74 -5.12 12.84 12.66
C ASN A 74 -6.03 11.92 11.83
N ASN A 75 -7.16 11.48 12.40
CA ASN A 75 -8.09 10.54 11.75
C ASN A 75 -8.64 11.05 10.41
N LEU A 76 -8.90 12.35 10.31
CA LEU A 76 -9.44 12.95 9.09
C LEU A 76 -8.41 12.86 7.96
N GLU A 77 -7.16 13.22 8.21
CA GLU A 77 -6.08 13.08 7.24
C GLU A 77 -5.85 11.62 6.85
N ALA A 78 -5.77 10.70 7.81
CA ALA A 78 -5.57 9.28 7.55
C ALA A 78 -6.66 8.68 6.64
N THR A 79 -7.89 9.19 6.72
CA THR A 79 -9.02 8.78 5.85
C THR A 79 -8.74 9.09 4.37
N TYR A 80 -8.13 10.24 4.10
CA TYR A 80 -7.85 10.73 2.74
C TYR A 80 -6.45 10.34 2.22
N MET A 81 -5.62 9.69 3.03
CA MET A 81 -4.30 9.19 2.63
C MET A 81 -4.39 7.92 1.80
N ASP A 82 -3.60 7.82 0.73
CA ASP A 82 -3.42 6.59 -0.04
C ASP A 82 -2.88 5.47 0.89
N PRO A 83 -3.48 4.26 0.87
CA PRO A 83 -2.92 3.08 1.52
C PRO A 83 -1.42 2.85 1.25
N GLN A 84 -0.91 3.22 0.07
CA GLN A 84 0.52 3.16 -0.25
C GLN A 84 1.35 4.04 0.69
N GLN A 85 0.93 5.29 0.95
CA GLN A 85 1.63 6.17 1.90
C GLN A 85 1.61 5.61 3.32
N ARG A 86 0.46 5.09 3.76
CA ARG A 86 0.26 4.52 5.10
C ARG A 86 1.15 3.30 5.32
N LYS A 87 1.13 2.33 4.40
CA LYS A 87 1.96 1.12 4.52
C LYS A 87 3.45 1.42 4.38
N LEU A 88 3.80 2.43 3.59
CA LEU A 88 5.20 2.84 3.45
C LEU A 88 5.77 3.40 4.77
N LEU A 89 4.99 4.18 5.53
CA LEU A 89 5.38 4.65 6.86
C LEU A 89 5.63 3.49 7.84
N GLU A 90 4.73 2.50 7.88
CA GLU A 90 4.89 1.31 8.72
C GLU A 90 6.13 0.50 8.32
N VAL A 91 6.31 0.24 7.03
CA VAL A 91 7.45 -0.55 6.51
C VAL A 91 8.78 0.16 6.72
N MET A 92 8.81 1.49 6.58
CA MET A 92 9.97 2.31 6.88
C MET A 92 10.34 2.18 8.36
N TYR A 93 9.37 2.32 9.26
CA TYR A 93 9.61 2.19 10.70
C TYR A 93 10.20 0.81 11.05
N GLU A 94 9.56 -0.26 10.56
CA GLU A 94 10.05 -1.63 10.78
C GLU A 94 11.44 -1.88 10.18
N ALA A 95 11.77 -1.20 9.08
CA ALA A 95 13.10 -1.29 8.48
C ALA A 95 14.17 -0.66 9.37
N PHE A 96 13.87 0.46 10.04
CA PHE A 96 14.75 1.10 11.02
C PHE A 96 14.89 0.28 12.31
N GLU A 97 13.78 -0.26 12.83
CA GLU A 97 13.78 -1.21 13.95
C GLU A 97 14.66 -2.42 13.66
N SER A 98 14.50 -3.01 12.47
CA SER A 98 15.33 -4.14 12.02
C SER A 98 16.80 -3.78 11.87
N ALA A 99 17.13 -2.51 11.62
CA ALA A 99 18.50 -2.02 11.55
C ALA A 99 19.10 -1.73 12.94
N GLY A 100 18.29 -1.74 14.00
CA GLY A 100 18.72 -1.32 15.34
C GLY A 100 19.04 0.17 15.42
N VAL A 101 18.44 0.99 14.55
CA VAL A 101 18.69 2.43 14.46
C VAL A 101 17.50 3.18 15.03
N PRO A 102 17.64 3.83 16.21
CA PRO A 102 16.58 4.62 16.79
C PRO A 102 16.36 5.93 16.01
N PHE A 103 15.11 6.41 15.97
CA PHE A 103 14.73 7.58 15.17
C PHE A 103 15.46 8.87 15.58
N GLU A 104 15.79 9.02 16.85
CA GLU A 104 16.51 10.17 17.39
C GLU A 104 17.91 10.33 16.78
N LYS A 105 18.51 9.24 16.27
CA LYS A 105 19.82 9.28 15.59
C LYS A 105 19.74 9.69 14.12
N VAL A 106 18.56 9.60 13.51
CA VAL A 106 18.35 9.91 12.08
C VAL A 106 17.61 11.21 11.86
N SER A 107 16.88 11.70 12.86
CA SER A 107 16.24 13.01 12.83
C SER A 107 17.25 14.13 12.53
N GLY A 108 17.03 14.86 11.44
CA GLY A 108 17.91 15.95 10.98
C GLY A 108 19.23 15.49 10.33
N ALA A 109 19.45 14.18 10.19
CA ALA A 109 20.60 13.66 9.46
C ALA A 109 20.42 13.86 7.95
N ASN A 110 21.54 13.93 7.21
CA ASN A 110 21.52 14.03 5.76
C ASN A 110 21.23 12.66 5.12
N ILE A 111 19.97 12.24 5.17
CA ILE A 111 19.48 10.97 4.64
C ILE A 111 18.48 11.26 3.52
N GLY A 112 18.67 10.61 2.37
CA GLY A 112 17.76 10.73 1.23
C GLY A 112 16.71 9.63 1.21
N THR A 113 15.49 9.99 0.78
CA THR A 113 14.38 9.05 0.58
C THR A 113 14.08 8.91 -0.91
N TYR A 114 14.04 7.67 -1.41
CA TYR A 114 13.73 7.36 -2.81
C TYR A 114 12.61 6.33 -2.88
N VAL A 115 11.51 6.67 -3.54
CA VAL A 115 10.33 5.81 -3.65
C VAL A 115 9.92 5.66 -5.11
N GLY A 116 9.75 4.41 -5.56
CA GLY A 116 9.16 4.10 -6.85
C GLY A 116 7.67 3.81 -6.71
N SER A 117 6.84 4.44 -7.53
CA SER A 117 5.42 4.12 -7.67
C SER A 117 4.97 4.38 -9.11
N PHE A 118 4.02 3.59 -9.59
CA PHE A 118 3.45 3.73 -10.93
C PHE A 118 1.92 3.76 -10.93
N ALA A 119 1.28 3.41 -9.80
CA ALA A 119 -0.16 3.26 -9.69
C ALA A 119 -0.76 4.39 -8.85
N MET A 120 -1.89 4.93 -9.33
CA MET A 120 -2.61 6.04 -8.70
C MET A 120 -4.10 5.71 -8.52
N ASP A 121 -4.42 4.44 -8.24
CA ASP A 121 -5.81 3.95 -8.18
C ASP A 121 -6.64 4.71 -7.13
N PHE A 122 -6.04 5.03 -5.98
CA PHE A 122 -6.73 5.76 -4.92
C PHE A 122 -7.10 7.18 -5.35
N TRP A 123 -6.25 7.85 -6.16
CA TRP A 123 -6.58 9.12 -6.80
C TRP A 123 -7.79 9.01 -7.71
N THR A 124 -7.78 8.02 -8.61
CA THR A 124 -8.92 7.77 -9.50
C THR A 124 -10.19 7.48 -8.71
N MET A 125 -10.11 6.76 -7.59
CA MET A 125 -11.25 6.47 -6.72
C MET A 125 -11.81 7.71 -6.02
N GLN A 126 -10.96 8.57 -5.45
CA GLN A 126 -11.43 9.78 -4.76
C GLN A 126 -11.96 10.84 -5.72
N ALA A 127 -11.42 10.89 -6.94
CA ALA A 127 -11.86 11.83 -7.98
C ALA A 127 -13.16 11.39 -8.70
N ARG A 128 -13.75 10.23 -8.36
CA ARG A 128 -15.00 9.76 -9.01
C ARG A 128 -16.19 10.67 -8.73
N ASP A 129 -16.17 11.33 -7.57
CA ASP A 129 -17.21 12.27 -7.17
C ASP A 129 -16.56 13.60 -6.76
N SER A 130 -16.72 14.61 -7.61
CA SER A 130 -16.12 15.92 -7.41
C SER A 130 -16.67 16.66 -6.18
N GLU A 131 -17.90 16.37 -5.76
CA GLU A 131 -18.51 17.04 -4.60
C GLU A 131 -17.91 16.57 -3.28
N TYR A 132 -17.34 15.37 -3.25
CA TYR A 132 -16.70 14.76 -2.08
C TYR A 132 -15.17 14.84 -2.12
N PHE A 133 -14.60 15.56 -3.08
CA PHE A 133 -13.15 15.71 -3.20
C PHE A 133 -12.60 16.64 -2.11
N HIS A 134 -12.19 16.04 -1.00
CA HIS A 134 -11.72 16.78 0.16
C HIS A 134 -10.34 17.42 -0.07
N ARG A 135 -10.06 18.57 0.57
CA ARG A 135 -8.78 19.29 0.44
C ARG A 135 -7.54 18.45 0.80
N LEU A 136 -7.68 17.47 1.70
CA LEU A 136 -6.58 16.58 2.12
C LEU A 136 -6.22 15.54 1.05
N SER A 137 -7.04 15.37 0.02
CA SER A 137 -6.76 14.52 -1.14
C SER A 137 -5.46 14.92 -1.85
N ALA A 138 -5.12 16.22 -1.87
CA ALA A 138 -3.92 16.71 -2.53
C ALA A 138 -2.64 16.12 -1.91
N THR A 139 -2.51 16.16 -0.57
CA THR A 139 -1.37 15.58 0.15
C THR A 139 -1.53 14.08 0.39
N GLY A 140 -2.77 13.59 0.45
CA GLY A 140 -3.06 12.19 0.66
C GLY A 140 -2.67 11.27 -0.48
N MET A 141 -2.49 11.79 -1.70
CA MET A 141 -2.34 10.94 -2.91
C MET A 141 -1.24 11.35 -3.87
N GLY A 142 -0.62 12.53 -3.70
CA GLY A 142 0.48 12.95 -4.56
C GLY A 142 1.63 11.92 -4.52
N THR A 143 2.12 11.51 -5.69
CA THR A 143 3.22 10.53 -5.81
C THR A 143 4.52 11.04 -5.18
N THR A 144 4.76 12.36 -5.22
CA THR A 144 5.88 13.01 -4.52
C THR A 144 5.75 12.93 -3.00
N ILE A 145 4.53 12.85 -2.47
CA ILE A 145 4.28 12.79 -1.02
C ILE A 145 4.68 11.43 -0.44
N LEU A 146 4.74 10.37 -1.25
CA LEU A 146 5.24 9.06 -0.79
C LEU A 146 6.64 9.19 -0.17
N ALA A 147 7.56 9.89 -0.84
CA ALA A 147 8.90 10.14 -0.31
C ALA A 147 8.88 11.25 0.75
N ASN A 148 8.19 12.36 0.50
CA ASN A 148 8.20 13.52 1.39
C ASN A 148 7.54 13.28 2.75
N ARG A 149 6.70 12.25 2.90
CA ARG A 149 6.08 11.91 4.18
C ARG A 149 7.00 11.06 5.08
N ILE A 150 7.97 10.36 4.48
CA ILE A 150 9.03 9.66 5.21
C ILE A 150 10.09 10.64 5.72
N SER A 151 10.48 11.60 4.87
CA SER A 151 11.50 12.62 5.15
C SER A 151 11.00 13.67 6.14
#